data_AF-A0A6F8XRH2-F1
#
_entry.id   AF-A0A6F8XRH2-F1
#
_cell.length_a   1.000
_cell.length_b   1.000
_cell.length_c   1.000
_cell.angle_alpha   90.00
_cell.angle_beta   90.00
_cell.angle_gamma   90.00
#
_symmetry.space_group_name_H-M   'P 1'
#
loop_
_entity.id
_entity.type
_entity.pdbx_description
1 polymer ?
#
loop_
_entity_poly.entity_id
_entity_poly.type
_entity_poly.pdbx_seq_one_letter_code
_entity_poly.pdbx_strand_id
1 'polypeptide(L)'
;MRELVYTGFVSLDGVLDSPGGGPGEEHRGGGWVVNDVEFLPEAFALKGEELEETTALLFGRRSYELFAPVWRDSDDHAAYKELPTRA
;
A
#
# COMPACT_ATOMS: atom_id res chain seq x y z
N MET A 1 -20.35 -4.40 14.50
CA MET A 1 -19.37 -3.35 14.16
C MET A 1 -18.09 -4.09 13.78
N ARG A 2 -17.45 -3.74 12.66
CA ARG A 2 -16.16 -4.34 12.28
C ARG A 2 -15.02 -3.41 12.71
N GLU A 3 -13.88 -3.99 13.03
CA GLU A 3 -12.67 -3.25 13.33
C GLU A 3 -12.11 -2.62 12.05
N LEU A 4 -11.65 -1.37 12.14
CA LEU A 4 -10.96 -0.68 11.06
C LEU A 4 -9.48 -0.64 11.43
N VAL A 5 -8.66 -1.38 10.70
CA VAL A 5 -7.22 -1.39 10.86
C VAL A 5 -6.61 -0.46 9.82
N TYR A 6 -5.73 0.44 10.26
CA TYR A 6 -4.94 1.30 9.39
C TYR A 6 -3.48 0.92 9.49
N THR A 7 -2.86 0.67 8.33
CA THR A 7 -1.45 0.32 8.25
C THR A 7 -0.81 1.10 7.10
N GLY A 8 0.44 1.54 7.27
CA GLY A 8 1.12 2.34 6.26
C GLY A 8 2.53 2.72 6.68
N PHE A 9 3.35 3.14 5.73
CA PHE A 9 4.69 3.65 5.99
C PHE A 9 4.63 5.15 6.26
N VAL A 10 5.28 5.57 7.35
CA VAL A 10 5.41 6.98 7.73
C VAL A 10 6.87 7.29 8.05
N SER A 11 7.36 8.43 7.60
CA SER A 11 8.69 8.90 7.98
C SER A 11 8.73 9.35 9.44
N LEU A 12 9.93 9.49 10.01
CA LEU A 12 10.10 9.94 11.40
C LEU A 12 9.54 11.35 11.66
N ASP A 13 9.58 12.22 10.66
CA ASP A 13 9.00 13.57 10.70
C ASP A 13 7.49 13.61 10.35
N GLY A 14 6.85 12.44 10.20
CA GLY A 14 5.40 12.32 10.07
C GLY A 14 4.85 12.45 8.65
N VAL A 15 5.70 12.33 7.63
CA VAL A 15 5.29 12.38 6.22
C VAL A 15 4.78 11.01 5.78
N LEU A 16 3.59 10.99 5.19
CA LEU A 16 2.98 9.82 4.56
C LEU A 16 2.93 10.04 3.05
N ASP A 17 3.49 9.13 2.27
CA ASP A 17 3.60 9.26 0.82
C ASP A 17 3.71 7.89 0.12
N SER A 18 3.66 7.92 -1.21
CA SER A 18 3.85 6.79 -2.11
C SER A 18 5.14 6.02 -1.80
N PRO A 19 5.07 4.71 -1.49
CA PRO A 19 6.26 3.92 -1.14
C PRO A 19 7.27 3.77 -2.28
N GLY A 20 6.77 3.58 -3.52
CA GLY A 20 7.59 3.39 -4.72
C GLY A 20 7.78 4.66 -5.56
N GLY A 21 6.91 5.65 -5.39
CA GLY A 21 6.86 6.83 -6.25
C GLY A 21 6.52 6.48 -7.71
N GLY A 22 6.62 7.47 -8.59
CA GLY A 22 6.38 7.28 -10.03
C GLY A 22 5.67 8.45 -10.71
N PRO A 23 5.29 8.28 -11.98
CA PRO A 23 4.50 9.28 -12.70
C PRO A 23 3.17 9.57 -11.97
N GLY A 24 2.86 10.82 -11.68
CA GLY A 24 1.68 11.23 -10.88
C GLY A 24 1.91 11.25 -9.36
N GLU A 25 3.11 10.89 -8.91
CA GLU A 25 3.55 10.86 -7.50
C GLU A 25 4.77 11.78 -7.28
N GLU A 26 4.78 12.98 -7.88
CA GLU A 26 5.92 13.91 -7.87
C GLU A 26 6.15 14.65 -6.55
N HIS A 27 5.61 14.13 -5.43
CA HIS A 27 5.85 14.73 -4.13
C HIS A 27 7.29 14.47 -3.66
N ARG A 28 7.87 15.40 -2.90
CA ARG A 28 9.28 15.32 -2.45
C ARG A 28 9.58 14.04 -1.68
N GLY A 29 8.59 13.50 -0.97
CA GLY A 29 8.70 12.26 -0.20
C GLY A 29 8.40 11.01 -1.03
N GLY A 30 8.00 11.12 -2.29
CA GLY A 30 7.62 9.96 -3.09
C GLY A 30 8.78 8.99 -3.28
N GLY A 31 8.51 7.71 -3.08
CA GLY A 31 9.49 6.63 -3.31
C GLY A 31 10.48 6.37 -2.19
N TRP A 32 10.41 7.09 -1.06
CA TRP A 32 11.41 6.98 0.00
C TRP A 32 11.52 5.56 0.59
N VAL A 33 10.41 4.81 0.65
CA VAL A 33 10.39 3.46 1.20
C VAL A 33 11.19 2.49 0.34
N VAL A 34 11.09 2.59 -0.99
CA VAL A 34 11.78 1.69 -1.91
C VAL A 34 13.20 2.17 -2.22
N ASN A 35 13.43 3.49 -2.27
CA ASN A 35 14.70 4.05 -2.72
C ASN A 35 15.70 4.30 -1.58
N ASP A 36 15.23 4.64 -0.39
CA ASP A 36 16.09 5.13 0.70
C ASP A 36 16.18 4.16 1.89
N VAL A 37 15.32 3.15 1.96
CA VAL A 37 15.29 2.16 3.05
C VAL A 37 15.82 0.82 2.58
N GLU A 38 16.72 0.22 3.37
CA GLU A 38 17.16 -1.15 3.14
C GLU A 38 16.00 -2.13 3.29
N PHE A 39 15.85 -3.05 2.34
CA PHE A 39 14.79 -4.05 2.41
C PHE A 39 15.06 -5.03 3.57
N LEU A 40 14.17 -5.01 4.56
CA LEU A 40 14.19 -5.88 5.72
C LEU A 40 13.03 -6.88 5.62
N PRO A 41 13.27 -8.16 5.26
CA PRO A 41 12.21 -9.13 5.01
C PRO A 41 11.19 -9.23 6.15
N GLU A 42 11.64 -9.20 7.40
CA GLU A 42 10.75 -9.31 8.57
C GLU A 42 9.83 -8.09 8.71
N ALA A 43 10.31 -6.89 8.37
CA ALA A 43 9.50 -5.67 8.43
C ALA A 43 8.45 -5.62 7.31
N PHE A 44 8.79 -6.13 6.13
CA PHE A 44 7.89 -6.16 4.97
C PHE A 44 6.93 -7.36 5.01
N ALA A 45 7.26 -8.45 5.70
CA ALA A 45 6.37 -9.60 5.91
C ALA A 45 5.05 -9.20 6.59
N LEU A 46 5.10 -8.21 7.50
CA LEU A 46 3.91 -7.65 8.15
C LEU A 46 2.86 -7.16 7.14
N LYS A 47 3.29 -6.58 6.01
CA LYS A 47 2.35 -6.14 4.97
C LYS A 47 1.64 -7.33 4.32
N GLY A 48 2.33 -8.45 4.10
CA GLY A 48 1.71 -9.66 3.60
C GLY A 48 0.72 -10.26 4.59
N GLU A 49 1.10 -10.36 5.87
CA GLU A 49 0.26 -10.89 6.95
C GLU A 49 -1.02 -10.05 7.15
N GLU A 50 -0.88 -8.72 7.22
CA GLU A 50 -2.01 -7.77 7.28
C GLU A 50 -2.98 -8.01 6.11
N LEU A 51 -2.44 -8.30 4.94
CA LEU A 51 -3.23 -8.53 3.76
C LEU A 51 -4.00 -9.86 3.82
N GLU A 52 -3.39 -10.94 4.30
CA GLU A 52 -4.05 -12.24 4.46
C GLU A 52 -5.23 -12.22 5.45
N GLU A 53 -5.13 -11.42 6.51
CA GLU A 53 -6.19 -11.29 7.53
C GLU A 53 -7.34 -10.36 7.09
N THR A 54 -7.14 -9.58 6.02
CA THR A 54 -8.07 -8.52 5.60
C THR A 54 -9.11 -9.03 4.59
N THR A 55 -10.39 -8.69 4.84
CA THR A 55 -11.52 -9.07 3.96
C THR A 55 -11.98 -7.97 3.00
N ALA A 56 -11.45 -6.76 3.14
CA ALA A 56 -11.72 -5.62 2.25
C ALA A 56 -10.68 -4.51 2.45
N LEU A 57 -10.30 -3.83 1.39
CA LEU A 57 -9.39 -2.67 1.43
C LEU A 57 -10.19 -1.37 1.30
N LEU A 58 -9.74 -0.32 1.99
CA LEU A 58 -10.29 1.03 1.89
C LEU A 58 -9.19 1.99 1.46
N PHE A 59 -9.36 2.61 0.29
CA PHE A 59 -8.42 3.60 -0.23
C PHE A 59 -9.09 4.95 -0.43
N GLY A 60 -8.32 6.02 -0.23
CA GLY A 60 -8.69 7.33 -0.77
C GLY A 60 -8.59 7.33 -2.29
N ARG A 61 -9.37 8.18 -2.96
CA ARG A 61 -9.46 8.25 -4.43
C ARG A 61 -8.10 8.26 -5.14
N ARG A 62 -7.17 9.13 -4.71
CA ARG A 62 -5.85 9.27 -5.36
C ARG A 62 -5.03 7.97 -5.26
N SER A 63 -4.99 7.37 -4.07
CA SER A 63 -4.32 6.09 -3.85
C SER A 63 -4.97 4.99 -4.68
N TYR A 64 -6.30 4.96 -4.76
CA TYR A 64 -7.02 3.99 -5.60
C TYR A 64 -6.67 4.16 -7.09
N GLU A 65 -6.70 5.37 -7.63
CA GLU A 65 -6.42 5.63 -9.05
C GLU A 65 -5.00 5.21 -9.46
N LEU A 66 -4.01 5.42 -8.58
CA LEU A 66 -2.61 5.05 -8.83
C LEU A 66 -2.37 3.55 -8.61
N PHE A 67 -3.05 2.94 -7.64
CA PHE A 67 -2.81 1.55 -7.25
C PHE A 67 -3.66 0.53 -8.03
N ALA A 68 -4.88 0.88 -8.42
CA ALA A 68 -5.81 0.00 -9.12
C ALA A 68 -5.32 -0.56 -10.47
N PRO A 69 -4.42 0.09 -11.23
CA PRO A 69 -3.82 -0.52 -12.41
C PRO A 69 -2.80 -1.61 -12.07
N VAL A 70 -2.12 -1.52 -10.91
CA VAL A 70 -1.01 -2.41 -10.52
C VAL A 70 -1.49 -3.60 -9.71
N TRP A 71 -2.42 -3.38 -8.77
CA TRP A 71 -2.86 -4.40 -7.81
C TRP A 71 -3.46 -5.66 -8.45
N ARG A 72 -4.03 -5.53 -9.66
CA ARG A 72 -4.76 -6.60 -10.35
C ARG A 72 -3.80 -7.69 -10.82
N ASP A 73 -2.58 -7.28 -11.16
CA ASP A 73 -1.57 -8.14 -11.75
C ASP A 73 -0.40 -8.41 -10.77
N SER A 74 -0.44 -7.83 -9.56
CA SER A 74 0.55 -8.07 -8.51
C SER A 74 0.37 -9.45 -7.86
N ASP A 75 1.48 -10.18 -7.70
CA ASP A 75 1.52 -11.47 -7.01
C ASP A 75 1.22 -11.31 -5.51
N ASP A 76 1.73 -10.24 -4.88
CA ASP A 76 1.47 -9.90 -3.48
C ASP A 76 -0.02 -9.66 -3.20
N HIS A 77 -0.81 -9.35 -4.23
CA HIS A 77 -2.22 -9.00 -4.12
C HIS A 77 -3.15 -10.06 -4.74
N ALA A 78 -2.64 -11.26 -5.02
CA ALA A 78 -3.42 -12.34 -5.64
C ALA A 78 -4.69 -12.69 -4.85
N ALA A 79 -4.64 -12.62 -3.53
CA ALA A 79 -5.79 -12.85 -2.64
C ALA A 79 -6.93 -11.83 -2.84
N TYR A 80 -6.65 -10.64 -3.39
CA TYR A 80 -7.61 -9.56 -3.56
C TYR A 80 -8.33 -9.53 -4.90
N LYS A 81 -7.84 -10.29 -5.89
CA LYS A 81 -8.37 -10.24 -7.26
C LYS A 81 -9.87 -10.54 -7.33
N GLU A 82 -10.36 -11.39 -6.42
CA GLU A 82 -11.76 -11.83 -6.35
C GLU A 82 -12.61 -10.99 -5.37
N LEU A 83 -12.02 -10.04 -4.64
CA LEU A 83 -12.77 -9.22 -3.69
C LEU A 83 -13.59 -8.14 -4.42
N PRO A 84 -14.82 -7.85 -3.95
CA PRO A 84 -15.66 -6.85 -4.60
C PRO A 84 -15.07 -5.44 -4.43
N THR A 85 -14.61 -4.87 -5.54
CA THR A 85 -14.09 -3.50 -5.59
C THR A 85 -15.25 -2.51 -5.79
N ARG A 86 -15.48 -1.63 -4.82
CA ARG A 86 -16.41 -0.48 -4.97
C ARG A 86 -15.60 0.81 -5.02
N ALA A 87 -15.79 1.59 -6.09
CA ALA A 87 -15.31 2.96 -6.21
C ALA A 87 -16.22 3.93 -5.46
#